data_AF-A0AA38F3V7-F1
#
_entry.id   AF-A0AA38F3V7-F1
#
_cell.length_a   1.000
_cell.length_b   1.000
_cell.length_c   1.000
_cell.angle_alpha   90.00
_cell.angle_beta   90.00
_cell.angle_gamma   90.00
#
_symmetry.space_group_name_H-M   'P 1'
#
loop_
_entity.id
_entity.type
_entity.pdbx_description
1 polymer ?
#
loop_
_entity_poly.entity_id
_entity_poly.type
_entity_poly.pdbx_seq_one_letter_code
_entity_poly.pdbx_strand_id
1 'polypeptide(L)'
;MVQSSNPALDIRLVSLPLPPIEGLPPGIESSENIPLHMNGILMKSSHKLAPQLEQWLELQMNRSKSDCFPSSPPVCLISDMFTSWVHDSGAKFGVPTVVFHTSGAFAMSVMHSFIKYTPQNDVEADD
;
A
#
# COMPACT_ATOMS: atom_id res chain seq x y z
N MET A 1 0.14 8.43 -15.36
CA MET A 1 0.88 8.95 -14.21
C MET A 1 1.02 10.46 -14.35
N VAL A 2 0.52 11.24 -13.40
CA VAL A 2 0.61 12.71 -13.38
C VAL A 2 1.46 13.12 -12.17
N GLN A 3 2.39 14.06 -12.34
CA GLN A 3 3.24 14.59 -11.28
C GLN A 3 3.01 16.09 -11.07
N SER A 4 2.87 16.52 -9.81
CA SER A 4 2.80 17.92 -9.40
C SER A 4 3.75 18.19 -8.22
N SER A 5 4.29 19.41 -8.11
CA SER A 5 5.25 19.82 -7.08
C SER A 5 4.83 21.11 -6.37
N ASN A 6 5.15 21.22 -5.08
CA ASN A 6 4.99 22.44 -4.26
C ASN A 6 6.38 23.08 -4.08
N PRO A 7 6.61 24.37 -4.38
CA PRO A 7 7.95 24.96 -4.31
C PRO A 7 8.55 25.08 -2.90
N ALA A 8 7.75 24.95 -1.83
CA ALA A 8 8.24 25.05 -0.45
C ALA A 8 8.70 23.71 0.15
N LEU A 9 8.28 22.58 -0.43
CA LEU A 9 8.57 21.22 0.05
C LEU A 9 8.84 20.34 -1.16
N ASP A 10 9.91 19.54 -1.18
CA ASP A 10 10.19 18.58 -2.26
C ASP A 10 9.23 17.37 -2.18
N ILE A 11 7.94 17.65 -2.39
CA ILE A 11 6.85 16.68 -2.43
C ILE A 11 6.43 16.54 -3.88
N ARG A 12 6.38 15.29 -4.33
CA ARG A 12 5.95 14.92 -5.68
C ARG A 12 4.78 13.96 -5.57
N LEU A 13 3.64 14.37 -6.13
CA LEU A 13 2.49 13.49 -6.21
C LEU A 13 2.68 12.48 -7.34
N VAL A 14 2.40 11.20 -7.09
CA VAL A 14 2.36 10.16 -8.12
C VAL A 14 1.00 9.50 -8.05
N SER A 15 0.16 9.74 -9.07
CA SER A 15 -1.17 9.13 -9.16
C SER A 15 -1.10 7.77 -9.87
N LEU A 16 -1.55 6.74 -9.17
CA LEU A 16 -1.71 5.36 -9.66
C LEU A 16 -3.21 5.03 -9.74
N PRO A 17 -3.83 4.99 -10.94
CA PRO A 17 -5.25 4.69 -11.08
C PRO A 17 -5.58 3.27 -10.62
N LEU A 18 -6.60 3.12 -9.78
CA LEU A 18 -7.07 1.82 -9.31
C LEU A 18 -7.76 1.06 -10.45
N PRO A 19 -7.28 -0.12 -10.85
CA PRO A 19 -7.95 -0.91 -11.88
C PRO A 19 -9.32 -1.42 -11.38
N PRO A 20 -10.35 -1.45 -12.25
CA PRO A 20 -11.63 -2.05 -11.88
C PRO A 20 -11.50 -3.50 -11.40
N ILE A 21 -12.38 -3.90 -10.49
CA ILE A 21 -12.48 -5.27 -9.99
C ILE A 21 -13.94 -5.65 -9.81
N GLU A 22 -14.25 -6.93 -10.05
CA GLU A 22 -15.58 -7.47 -9.77
C GLU A 22 -15.90 -7.37 -8.27
N GLY A 23 -17.13 -7.01 -7.94
CA GLY A 23 -17.62 -6.88 -6.56
C GLY A 23 -17.35 -5.52 -5.91
N LEU A 24 -16.65 -4.59 -6.56
CA LEU A 24 -16.51 -3.20 -6.09
C LEU A 24 -17.29 -2.24 -7.02
N PRO A 25 -18.08 -1.28 -6.50
CA PRO A 25 -18.76 -0.32 -7.35
C PRO A 25 -17.77 0.54 -8.16
N PRO A 26 -18.12 0.98 -9.37
CA PRO A 26 -17.25 1.81 -10.21
C PRO A 26 -16.81 3.10 -9.52
N GLY A 27 -15.53 3.45 -9.64
CA GLY A 27 -14.97 4.71 -9.12
C GLY A 27 -14.73 4.75 -7.61
N ILE A 28 -14.97 3.64 -6.90
CA ILE A 28 -14.69 3.54 -5.46
C ILE A 28 -13.22 3.20 -5.23
N GLU A 29 -12.53 4.06 -4.49
CA GLU A 29 -11.12 3.89 -4.13
C GLU A 29 -10.86 4.07 -2.62
N SER A 30 -11.91 4.30 -1.82
CA SER A 30 -11.80 4.55 -0.37
C SER A 30 -12.70 3.61 0.43
N SER A 31 -12.18 3.17 1.60
CA SER A 31 -12.93 2.35 2.57
C SER A 31 -14.07 3.11 3.24
N GLU A 32 -14.03 4.45 3.25
CA GLU A 32 -15.13 5.29 3.77
C GLU A 32 -16.41 5.14 2.95
N ASN A 33 -16.28 4.79 1.67
CA ASN A 33 -17.39 4.72 0.73
C ASN A 33 -17.96 3.30 0.56
N ILE A 34 -17.55 2.34 1.41
CA ILE A 34 -18.01 0.95 1.34
C ILE A 34 -18.31 0.35 2.73
N PRO A 35 -19.25 -0.62 2.81
CA PRO A 35 -19.40 -1.45 3.99
C PRO A 35 -18.12 -2.22 4.37
N LEU A 36 -17.90 -2.43 5.66
CA LEU A 36 -16.71 -3.11 6.21
C LEU A 36 -16.42 -4.48 5.55
N HIS A 37 -17.45 -5.28 5.27
CA HIS A 37 -17.30 -6.60 4.66
C HIS A 37 -16.71 -6.54 3.23
N MET A 38 -16.77 -5.39 2.56
CA MET A 38 -16.21 -5.16 1.23
C MET A 38 -14.75 -4.71 1.27
N ASN A 39 -14.18 -4.37 2.44
CA ASN A 39 -12.78 -3.95 2.55
C ASN A 39 -11.82 -5.00 1.97
N GLY A 40 -12.13 -6.29 2.12
CA GLY A 40 -11.33 -7.36 1.51
C GLY A 40 -11.24 -7.26 -0.03
N ILE A 41 -12.30 -6.80 -0.70
CA ILE A 41 -12.32 -6.58 -2.16
C ILE A 41 -11.50 -5.33 -2.51
N LEU A 42 -11.64 -4.25 -1.74
CA LEU A 42 -10.82 -3.04 -1.93
C LEU A 42 -9.33 -3.34 -1.75
N MET A 43 -8.95 -4.13 -0.74
CA MET A 43 -7.57 -4.56 -0.54
C MET A 43 -7.08 -5.39 -1.73
N LYS A 44 -7.85 -6.37 -2.22
CA LYS A 44 -7.52 -7.12 -3.44
C LYS A 44 -7.37 -6.22 -4.67
N SER A 45 -8.21 -5.18 -4.79
CA SER A 45 -8.09 -4.18 -5.86
C SER A 45 -6.77 -3.43 -5.77
N SER A 46 -6.38 -2.99 -4.56
CA SER A 46 -5.12 -2.26 -4.34
C SER A 46 -3.89 -3.06 -4.76
N HIS A 47 -3.90 -4.40 -4.62
CA HIS A 47 -2.80 -5.25 -5.07
C HIS A 47 -2.56 -5.15 -6.59
N LYS A 48 -3.59 -4.81 -7.38
CA LYS A 48 -3.44 -4.59 -8.82
C LYS A 48 -2.65 -3.30 -9.16
N LEU A 49 -2.31 -2.47 -8.17
CA LEU A 49 -1.42 -1.33 -8.34
C LEU A 49 0.06 -1.73 -8.37
N ALA A 50 0.42 -2.95 -7.92
CA ALA A 50 1.80 -3.40 -7.86
C ALA A 50 2.56 -3.24 -9.19
N PRO A 51 2.02 -3.63 -10.37
CA PRO A 51 2.74 -3.44 -11.64
C PRO A 51 3.02 -1.96 -11.96
N GLN A 52 2.09 -1.06 -11.62
CA GLN A 52 2.25 0.37 -11.86
C GLN A 52 3.31 0.99 -10.93
N LEU A 53 3.34 0.55 -9.66
CA LEU A 53 4.37 0.95 -8.70
C LEU A 53 5.75 0.43 -9.14
N GLU A 54 5.83 -0.83 -9.57
CA GLU A 54 7.08 -1.44 -10.02
C GLU A 54 7.64 -0.75 -11.26
N GLN A 55 6.78 -0.43 -12.24
CA GLN A 55 7.16 0.36 -13.41
C GLN A 55 7.67 1.76 -13.00
N TRP A 56 7.02 2.39 -12.02
CA TRP A 56 7.47 3.69 -11.52
C TRP A 56 8.84 3.62 -10.83
N LEU A 57 9.06 2.58 -10.02
CA LEU A 57 10.33 2.32 -9.34
C LEU A 57 11.45 2.07 -10.35
N GLU A 58 11.22 1.21 -11.36
CA GLU A 58 12.17 0.96 -12.44
C GLU A 58 12.60 2.25 -13.13
N LEU A 59 11.63 3.11 -13.47
CA LEU A 59 11.91 4.43 -14.06
C LEU A 59 12.73 5.32 -13.13
N GLN A 60 12.47 5.32 -11.82
CA GLN A 60 13.24 6.16 -10.88
C GLN A 60 14.66 5.63 -10.68
N MET A 61 14.83 4.30 -10.65
CA MET A 61 16.14 3.66 -10.52
C MET A 61 17.04 3.92 -11.73
N ASN A 62 16.44 4.00 -12.92
CA ASN A 62 17.17 4.21 -14.17
C ASN A 62 17.42 5.69 -14.52
N ARG A 63 16.88 6.66 -13.76
CA ARG A 63 17.13 8.09 -14.01
C ARG A 63 18.60 8.44 -13.77
N SER A 64 19.20 9.13 -14.74
CA SER A 64 20.55 9.69 -14.62
C SER A 64 20.56 10.92 -13.73
N LYS A 65 21.65 11.14 -12.98
CA LYS A 65 21.89 12.36 -12.18
C LYS A 65 21.97 13.65 -13.02
N SER A 66 21.98 13.55 -14.36
CA SER A 66 22.11 14.66 -15.31
C SER A 66 20.81 15.33 -15.69
N ASP A 67 19.65 14.79 -15.30
CA ASP A 67 18.37 15.44 -15.57
C ASP A 67 18.25 16.72 -14.74
N CYS A 68 17.61 17.75 -15.32
CA CYS A 68 17.45 19.11 -14.78
C CYS A 68 16.84 19.18 -13.36
N PHE A 69 16.36 18.05 -12.83
CA PHE A 69 15.94 17.88 -11.45
C PHE A 69 16.73 16.74 -10.79
N PRO A 70 17.39 16.98 -9.64
CA PRO A 70 18.02 15.92 -8.86
C PRO A 70 16.92 15.05 -8.25
N SER A 71 16.47 14.02 -8.96
CA SER A 71 15.68 12.95 -8.34
C SER A 71 16.61 11.78 -8.09
N SER A 72 17.14 11.69 -6.88
CA SER A 72 17.73 10.44 -6.41
C SER A 72 16.65 9.35 -6.43
N PRO A 73 17.03 8.08 -6.68
CA PRO A 73 16.11 6.97 -6.51
C PRO A 73 15.54 6.95 -5.09
N PRO A 74 14.31 6.43 -4.89
CA PRO A 74 13.75 6.23 -3.56
C PRO A 74 14.69 5.39 -2.69
N VAL A 75 15.00 5.88 -1.50
CA VAL A 75 15.84 5.17 -0.53
C VAL A 75 15.02 4.27 0.40
N CYS A 76 13.70 4.50 0.47
CA CYS A 76 12.77 3.75 1.30
C CYS A 76 11.33 3.96 0.79
N LEU A 77 10.48 2.96 0.98
CA LEU A 77 9.03 3.06 0.85
C LEU A 77 8.40 3.09 2.25
N ILE A 78 7.39 3.92 2.43
CA ILE A 78 6.54 3.90 3.63
C ILE A 78 5.15 3.47 3.17
N SER A 79 4.63 2.38 3.73
CA SER A 79 3.36 1.80 3.28
C SER A 79 2.41 1.56 4.45
N ASP A 80 1.11 1.64 4.18
CA ASP A 80 0.09 1.24 5.16
C ASP A 80 0.12 -0.29 5.37
N MET A 81 -0.20 -0.76 6.59
CA MET A 81 -0.26 -2.18 6.94
C MET A 81 -1.19 -3.03 6.04
N PHE A 82 -2.22 -2.44 5.43
CA PHE A 82 -3.14 -3.14 4.52
C PHE A 82 -2.61 -3.23 3.08
N THR A 83 -1.50 -2.56 2.78
CA THR A 83 -0.85 -2.55 1.46
C THR A 83 0.44 -3.37 1.45
N SER A 84 0.39 -4.59 2.01
CA SER A 84 1.55 -5.46 2.13
C SER A 84 2.26 -5.75 0.80
N TRP A 85 1.55 -5.71 -0.33
CA TRP A 85 2.12 -5.84 -1.67
C TRP A 85 3.21 -4.80 -2.00
N VAL A 86 3.20 -3.64 -1.35
CA VAL A 86 4.22 -2.59 -1.53
C VAL A 86 5.59 -3.10 -1.10
N HIS A 87 5.66 -3.91 -0.04
CA HIS A 87 6.90 -4.55 0.41
C HIS A 87 7.49 -5.44 -0.69
N ASP A 88 6.66 -6.30 -1.29
CA ASP A 88 7.10 -7.23 -2.31
C ASP A 88 7.54 -6.50 -3.59
N SER A 89 6.84 -5.43 -3.96
CA SER A 89 7.24 -4.55 -5.06
C SER A 89 8.57 -3.85 -4.77
N GLY A 90 8.77 -3.28 -3.58
CA GLY A 90 10.02 -2.61 -3.19
C GLY A 90 11.22 -3.56 -3.14
N ALA A 91 11.01 -4.78 -2.63
CA ALA A 91 12.05 -5.80 -2.52
C ALA A 91 12.67 -6.18 -3.88
N LYS A 92 11.87 -6.18 -4.96
CA LYS A 92 12.36 -6.43 -6.33
C LYS A 92 13.43 -5.44 -6.80
N PHE A 93 13.42 -4.23 -6.25
CA PHE A 93 14.37 -3.15 -6.59
C PHE A 93 15.39 -2.87 -5.48
N GLY A 94 15.42 -3.71 -4.43
CA GLY A 94 16.29 -3.50 -3.27
C GLY A 94 15.93 -2.28 -2.42
N VAL A 95 14.67 -1.81 -2.49
CA VAL A 95 14.21 -0.66 -1.70
C VAL A 95 13.56 -1.15 -0.40
N PRO A 96 14.07 -0.76 0.78
CA PRO A 96 13.48 -1.17 2.04
C PRO A 96 12.10 -0.53 2.23
N THR A 97 11.17 -1.30 2.80
CA THR A 97 9.81 -0.83 3.10
C THR A 97 9.59 -0.75 4.61
N VAL A 98 9.13 0.40 5.09
CA VAL A 98 8.69 0.63 6.47
C VAL A 98 7.17 0.62 6.51
N VAL A 99 6.61 -0.30 7.29
CA VAL A 99 5.16 -0.39 7.47
C VAL A 99 4.70 0.62 8.53
N PHE A 100 3.69 1.40 8.18
CA PHE A 100 3.00 2.31 9.07
C PHE A 100 1.71 1.67 9.57
N HIS A 101 1.60 1.53 10.90
CA HIS A 101 0.38 1.10 11.57
C HIS A 101 -0.37 2.32 12.10
N THR A 102 -1.62 2.47 11.68
CA THR A 102 -2.51 3.55 12.15
C THR A 102 -3.03 3.30 13.57
N SER A 103 -2.93 2.05 14.05
CA SER A 103 -3.35 1.63 15.38
C SER A 103 -2.17 1.58 16.36
N GLY A 104 -2.46 1.74 17.66
CA GLY A 104 -1.44 1.65 18.71
C GLY A 104 -0.86 0.24 18.88
N ALA A 105 0.33 0.15 19.48
CA ALA A 105 1.06 -1.11 19.66
C ALA A 105 0.24 -2.20 20.37
N PHE A 106 -0.58 -1.84 21.36
CA PHE A 106 -1.45 -2.78 22.07
C PHE A 106 -2.52 -3.39 21.15
N ALA A 107 -3.22 -2.57 20.37
CA ALA A 107 -4.22 -3.05 19.42
C ALA A 107 -3.58 -3.98 18.38
N MET A 108 -2.38 -3.62 17.90
CA MET A 108 -1.62 -4.44 16.96
C MET A 108 -1.14 -5.76 17.59
N SER A 109 -0.72 -5.79 18.85
CA SER A 109 -0.31 -7.03 19.52
C SER A 109 -1.50 -7.99 19.70
N VAL A 110 -2.67 -7.46 20.05
CA VAL A 110 -3.91 -8.24 20.17
C VAL A 110 -4.32 -8.80 18.81
N MET A 111 -4.34 -7.96 17.77
CA MET A 111 -4.64 -8.39 16.40
C MET A 111 -3.68 -9.48 15.91
N HIS A 112 -2.38 -9.32 16.16
CA HIS A 112 -1.38 -10.33 15.82
C HIS A 112 -1.65 -11.66 16.54
N SER A 113 -2.02 -11.62 17.83
CA SER A 113 -2.36 -12.81 18.60
C SER A 113 -3.58 -13.53 18.01
N PHE A 114 -4.64 -12.82 17.65
CA PHE A 114 -5.82 -13.42 17.03
C PHE A 114 -5.51 -14.08 15.69
N ILE A 115 -4.74 -13.42 14.83
CA ILE A 115 -4.38 -13.95 13.50
C ILE A 115 -3.47 -15.18 13.64
N LYS A 116 -2.51 -15.15 14.56
CA LYS A 116 -1.49 -16.19 14.71
C LYS A 116 -2.00 -17.45 15.40
N TYR A 117 -2.81 -17.29 16.45
CA TYR A 117 -3.24 -18.40 17.29
C TYR A 117 -4.67 -18.86 16.99
N THR A 118 -5.47 -18.04 16.29
CA THR A 118 -6.87 -18.34 15.93
C THR A 118 -7.68 -18.98 17.06
N PRO A 119 -7.65 -18.42 18.30
CA PRO A 119 -8.22 -19.06 19.48
C PRO A 119 -9.73 -19.34 19.33
N GLN A 120 -10.42 -18.60 18.46
CA GLN A 120 -11.83 -18.84 18.13
C GLN A 120 -12.12 -20.22 17.52
N ASN A 121 -11.11 -20.92 16.99
CA ASN A 121 -11.28 -22.26 16.44
C ASN A 121 -11.28 -23.35 17.55
N ASP A 122 -10.79 -23.02 18.74
CA ASP A 122 -10.65 -23.94 19.88
C ASP A 122 -11.76 -23.78 20.92
N VAL A 123 -12.79 -22.99 20.60
CA VAL A 123 -13.94 -22.72 21.48
C VAL A 123 -15.18 -23.32 20.83
N GLU A 124 -15.85 -24.24 21.52
CA GLU A 124 -17.19 -24.69 21.13
C GLU A 124 -18.18 -23.54 21.31
N ALA A 125 -19.07 -23.33 20.35
CA ALA A 125 -20.09 -22.31 20.46
C ALA A 125 -21.06 -22.72 21.58
N ASP A 126 -21.30 -21.82 22.54
CA ASP A 126 -22.36 -22.00 23.52
C ASP A 126 -23.72 -21.91 22.79
N ASP A 127 -24.55 -22.96 22.93
CA ASP A 127 -25.94 -23.03 22.44
C ASP A 127 -26.88 -22.06 23.20
#